data_AF-X0ZII0-F1
#
_entry.id   AF-X0ZII0-F1
#
_cell.length_a   1.000
_cell.length_b   1.000
_cell.length_c   1.000
_cell.angle_alpha   90.00
_cell.angle_beta   90.00
_cell.angle_gamma   90.00
#
_symmetry.space_group_name_H-M   'P 1'
#
loop_
_entity.id
_entity.type
_entity.pdbx_description
1 polymer ?
#
loop_
_entity_poly.entity_id
_entity_poly.type
_entity_poly.pdbx_seq_one_letter_code
_entity_poly.pdbx_strand_id
1 'polypeptide(L)'
;ILRRLDVSLPDSSPIDHELAEAEIQLIDTIARFPNEVQRAAEEYKTLHITNLAFELARDFNDFYKKCPVLKAEPGVQEYRLRLVAGARQTIANALNLLSIQAPEVM
;
A
#
# COMPACT_ATOMS: atom_id res chain seq x y z
N ILE A 1 -2.98 -8.47 8.54
CA ILE A 1 -2.53 -9.59 7.65
C ILE A 1 -1.12 -10.05 7.99
N LEU A 2 -0.12 -9.17 7.91
CA LEU A 2 1.30 -9.52 8.07
C LEU A 2 1.66 -10.11 9.45
N ARG A 3 1.01 -9.66 10.53
CA ARG A 3 1.20 -10.23 11.88
C ARG A 3 0.61 -11.64 12.07
N ARG A 4 -0.42 -12.00 11.30
CA ARG A 4 -1.01 -13.37 11.36
C ARG A 4 -0.13 -14.41 10.68
N LEU A 5 0.77 -13.97 9.81
CA LEU A 5 1.61 -14.85 9.03
C LEU A 5 2.95 -15.14 9.71
N ASP A 6 3.46 -14.27 10.60
CA ASP A 6 4.81 -14.43 11.21
C ASP A 6 5.90 -14.69 10.15
N VAL A 7 5.64 -14.25 8.90
CA VAL A 7 6.48 -14.50 7.72
C VAL A 7 7.34 -13.26 7.48
N SER A 8 8.66 -13.46 7.42
CA SER A 8 9.60 -12.50 6.84
C SER A 8 9.14 -12.13 5.44
N LEU A 9 9.08 -10.84 5.10
CA LEU A 9 8.66 -10.38 3.77
C LEU A 9 9.33 -11.23 2.68
N PRO A 10 8.57 -11.88 1.79
CA PRO A 10 9.16 -12.74 0.77
C PRO A 10 10.06 -11.92 -0.15
N ASP A 11 11.09 -12.57 -0.69
CA ASP A 11 12.02 -11.95 -1.62
C ASP A 11 11.30 -11.46 -2.87
N SER A 12 11.93 -10.53 -3.60
CA SER A 12 11.41 -10.11 -4.90
C SER A 12 11.50 -11.25 -5.89
N SER A 13 10.34 -11.76 -6.28
CA SER A 13 10.18 -12.66 -7.42
C SER A 13 9.66 -11.88 -8.64
N PRO A 14 10.05 -12.24 -9.88
CA PRO A 14 9.42 -11.71 -11.08
C PRO A 14 7.91 -12.01 -11.10
N ILE A 15 7.13 -11.07 -11.62
CA ILE A 15 5.68 -11.21 -11.77
C ILE A 15 5.43 -12.07 -13.01
N ASP A 16 4.89 -13.27 -12.79
CA ASP A 16 4.61 -14.30 -13.79
C ASP A 16 3.10 -14.47 -14.09
N HIS A 17 2.27 -13.56 -13.57
CA HIS A 17 0.82 -13.57 -13.69
C HIS A 17 0.28 -12.20 -14.13
N GLU A 18 -0.94 -12.20 -14.66
CA GLU A 18 -1.65 -10.97 -15.01
C GLU A 18 -2.12 -10.25 -13.74
N LEU A 19 -1.84 -8.95 -13.67
CA LEU A 19 -2.23 -8.11 -12.54
C LEU A 19 -3.71 -7.71 -12.65
N ALA A 20 -4.44 -7.85 -11.55
CA ALA A 20 -5.79 -7.34 -11.49
C ALA A 20 -5.80 -5.81 -11.49
N GLU A 21 -6.86 -5.20 -12.01
CA GLU A 21 -7.02 -3.73 -12.01
C GLU A 21 -6.86 -3.11 -10.62
N ALA A 22 -7.38 -3.78 -9.57
CA ALA A 22 -7.24 -3.30 -8.20
C ALA A 22 -5.79 -3.37 -7.67
N GLU A 23 -4.97 -4.29 -8.17
CA GLU A 23 -3.54 -4.35 -7.86
C GLU A 23 -2.81 -3.21 -8.55
N ILE A 24 -3.08 -2.99 -9.83
CA ILE A 24 -2.48 -1.89 -10.61
C ILE A 24 -2.83 -0.53 -10.00
N GLN A 25 -4.09 -0.32 -9.63
CA GLN A 25 -4.54 0.93 -9.01
C GLN A 25 -3.81 1.19 -7.68
N LEU A 26 -3.68 0.16 -6.83
CA LEU A 26 -2.97 0.30 -5.56
C LEU A 26 -1.48 0.60 -5.77
N ILE A 27 -0.84 -0.02 -6.77
CA ILE A 27 0.56 0.26 -7.14
C ILE A 27 0.72 1.71 -7.59
N ASP A 28 -0.17 2.21 -8.45
CA ASP A 28 -0.11 3.60 -8.94
C ASP A 28 -0.20 4.60 -7.78
N THR A 29 -1.17 4.41 -6.88
CA THR A 29 -1.34 5.29 -5.71
C THR A 29 -0.12 5.25 -4.78
N ILE A 30 0.50 4.07 -4.58
CA ILE A 30 1.76 3.96 -3.83
C ILE A 30 2.90 4.71 -4.55
N ALA A 31 3.03 4.54 -5.86
CA ALA A 31 4.10 5.14 -6.67
C ALA A 31 4.00 6.67 -6.74
N ARG A 32 2.79 7.24 -6.62
CA ARG A 32 2.56 8.70 -6.58
C ARG A 32 3.00 9.36 -5.27
N PHE A 33 3.13 8.61 -4.17
CA PHE A 33 3.42 9.17 -2.85
C PHE A 33 4.64 10.10 -2.77
N PRO A 34 5.82 9.73 -3.30
CA PRO A 34 6.99 10.61 -3.23
C PRO A 34 6.76 11.96 -3.92
N ASN A 35 6.06 11.96 -5.05
CA ASN A 35 5.76 13.19 -5.80
C ASN A 35 4.75 14.07 -5.06
N GLU A 36 3.71 13.49 -4.47
CA GLU A 36 2.77 14.25 -3.63
C GLU A 36 3.43 14.81 -2.38
N VAL A 37 4.44 14.14 -1.83
CA VAL A 37 5.26 14.68 -0.72
C VAL A 37 6.06 15.90 -1.15
N GLN A 38 6.73 15.84 -2.30
CA GLN A 38 7.45 17.00 -2.83
C GLN A 38 6.49 18.17 -3.10
N ARG A 39 5.36 17.89 -3.74
CA ARG A 39 4.33 18.90 -4.03
C ARG A 39 3.76 19.53 -2.76
N ALA A 40 3.50 18.74 -1.72
CA ALA A 40 3.04 19.24 -0.43
C ALA A 40 4.06 20.20 0.21
N ALA A 41 5.34 19.89 0.10
CA ALA A 41 6.43 20.72 0.62
C ALA A 41 6.60 22.01 -0.19
N GLU A 42 6.59 21.93 -1.52
CA GLU A 42 6.72 23.09 -2.42
C GLU A 42 5.56 24.08 -2.27
N GLU A 43 4.34 23.57 -2.18
CA GLU A 43 3.13 24.40 -2.06
C GLU A 43 2.79 24.80 -0.62
N TYR A 44 3.51 24.27 0.39
CA TYR A 44 3.15 24.39 1.81
C TYR A 44 1.71 23.94 2.12
N LYS A 45 1.26 22.85 1.48
CA LYS A 45 -0.11 22.32 1.61
C LYS A 45 -0.12 20.85 1.98
N THR A 46 -0.43 20.57 3.24
CA THR A 46 -0.58 19.21 3.76
C THR A 46 -1.76 18.44 3.16
N LEU A 47 -2.74 19.16 2.56
CA LEU A 47 -3.91 18.58 1.91
C LEU A 47 -3.55 17.51 0.87
N HIS A 48 -2.43 17.67 0.15
CA HIS A 48 -1.98 16.70 -0.86
C HIS A 48 -1.67 15.33 -0.21
N ILE A 49 -1.01 15.33 0.96
CA ILE A 49 -0.74 14.13 1.74
C ILE A 49 -2.03 13.50 2.26
N THR A 50 -2.94 14.32 2.80
CA THR A 50 -4.21 13.85 3.35
C THR A 50 -5.08 13.19 2.29
N ASN A 51 -5.17 13.81 1.10
CA ASN A 51 -5.93 13.26 -0.02
C ASN A 51 -5.35 11.94 -0.51
N LEU A 52 -4.02 11.86 -0.67
CA LEU A 52 -3.40 10.62 -1.10
C LEU A 52 -3.53 9.52 -0.03
N ALA A 53 -3.40 9.84 1.26
CA ALA A 53 -3.62 8.87 2.34
C ALA A 53 -5.04 8.29 2.31
N PHE A 54 -6.04 9.13 2.03
CA PHE A 54 -7.43 8.70 1.87
C PHE A 54 -7.63 7.84 0.61
N GLU A 55 -7.06 8.25 -0.52
CA GLU A 55 -7.08 7.50 -1.78
C GLU A 55 -6.44 6.12 -1.60
N LEU A 56 -5.25 6.07 -0.98
CA LEU A 56 -4.53 4.84 -0.69
C LEU A 56 -5.33 3.89 0.22
N ALA A 57 -6.00 4.42 1.25
CA ALA A 57 -6.84 3.61 2.11
C ALA A 57 -8.05 3.02 1.36
N ARG A 58 -8.66 3.80 0.45
CA ARG A 58 -9.77 3.34 -0.40
C ARG A 58 -9.30 2.24 -1.36
N ASP A 59 -8.22 2.50 -2.08
CA ASP A 59 -7.69 1.56 -3.08
C ASP A 59 -7.21 0.27 -2.42
N PHE A 60 -6.61 0.36 -1.21
CA PHE A 60 -6.27 -0.82 -0.40
C PHE A 60 -7.51 -1.62 0.01
N ASN A 61 -8.59 -0.95 0.43
CA ASN A 61 -9.84 -1.64 0.77
C ASN A 61 -10.44 -2.36 -0.44
N ASP A 62 -10.39 -1.75 -1.62
CA ASP A 62 -10.89 -2.37 -2.86
C ASP A 62 -10.02 -3.56 -3.29
N PHE A 63 -8.69 -3.43 -3.22
CA PHE A 63 -7.76 -4.53 -3.39
C PHE A 63 -8.06 -5.68 -2.42
N TYR A 64 -8.25 -5.39 -1.13
CA TYR A 64 -8.50 -6.42 -0.11
C TYR A 64 -9.79 -7.21 -0.37
N LYS A 65 -10.83 -6.56 -0.92
CA LYS A 65 -12.08 -7.22 -1.29
C LYS A 65 -11.96 -8.07 -2.55
N LYS A 66 -11.25 -7.57 -3.57
CA LYS A 66 -11.20 -8.17 -4.91
C LYS A 66 -10.10 -9.20 -5.08
N CYS A 67 -9.01 -9.10 -4.31
CA CYS A 67 -7.79 -9.89 -4.47
C CYS A 67 -7.47 -10.66 -3.18
N PRO A 68 -7.99 -11.90 -3.01
CA PRO A 68 -7.71 -12.70 -1.82
C PRO A 68 -6.21 -12.97 -1.67
N VAL A 69 -5.61 -12.53 -0.56
CA VAL A 69 -4.17 -12.67 -0.31
C VAL A 69 -3.82 -14.08 0.19
N LEU A 70 -4.55 -14.56 1.21
CA LEU A 70 -4.22 -15.82 1.91
C LEU A 70 -4.64 -17.09 1.17
N LYS A 71 -5.47 -16.96 0.13
CA LYS A 71 -6.02 -18.08 -0.66
C LYS A 71 -5.46 -18.11 -2.08
N ALA A 72 -4.48 -17.26 -2.38
CA ALA A 72 -3.87 -17.21 -3.70
C ALA A 72 -2.86 -18.35 -3.87
N GLU A 73 -2.60 -18.71 -5.12
CA GLU A 73 -1.54 -19.66 -5.46
C GLU A 73 -0.15 -19.16 -4.99
N PRO A 74 0.80 -20.06 -4.74
CA PRO A 74 2.20 -19.71 -4.53
C PRO A 74 2.71 -18.77 -5.64
N GLY A 75 3.55 -17.79 -5.30
CA GLY A 75 3.97 -16.70 -6.20
C GLY A 75 3.00 -15.50 -6.18
N VAL A 76 1.72 -15.71 -6.50
CA VAL A 76 0.70 -14.63 -6.41
C VAL A 76 0.49 -14.18 -4.96
N GLN A 77 0.44 -15.14 -4.03
CA GLN A 77 0.36 -14.86 -2.60
C GLN A 77 1.55 -14.02 -2.12
N GLU A 78 2.78 -14.38 -2.51
CA GLU A 78 4.00 -13.68 -2.10
C GLU A 78 4.03 -12.25 -2.63
N TYR A 79 3.69 -12.08 -3.91
CA TYR A 79 3.53 -10.76 -4.53
C TYR A 79 2.50 -9.90 -3.78
N ARG A 80 1.31 -10.42 -3.52
CA ARG A 80 0.25 -9.71 -2.79
C ARG A 80 0.68 -9.35 -1.36
N LEU A 81 1.45 -10.20 -0.69
CA LEU A 81 2.01 -9.89 0.63
C LEU A 81 2.98 -8.71 0.58
N ARG A 82 3.82 -8.63 -0.44
CA ARG A 82 4.71 -7.47 -0.66
C ARG A 82 3.91 -6.21 -0.98
N LEU A 83 2.85 -6.31 -1.77
CA LEU A 83 1.96 -5.19 -2.06
C LEU A 83 1.26 -4.67 -0.78
N VAL A 84 0.76 -5.57 0.06
CA VAL A 84 0.20 -5.22 1.38
C VAL A 84 1.24 -4.52 2.26
N ALA A 85 2.49 -5.00 2.25
CA ALA A 85 3.57 -4.39 3.02
C ALA A 85 3.92 -2.98 2.52
N GLY A 86 3.95 -2.79 1.19
CA GLY A 86 4.14 -1.49 0.55
C GLY A 86 3.03 -0.51 0.94
N ALA A 87 1.77 -0.92 0.79
CA ALA A 87 0.62 -0.09 1.17
C ALA A 87 0.67 0.32 2.66
N ARG A 88 0.96 -0.64 3.55
CA ARG A 88 1.10 -0.38 5.00
C ARG A 88 2.21 0.64 5.28
N GLN A 89 3.38 0.48 4.65
CA GLN A 89 4.50 1.41 4.84
C GLN A 89 4.14 2.81 4.35
N THR A 90 3.50 2.92 3.20
CA THR A 90 3.09 4.21 2.64
C THR A 90 2.05 4.91 3.50
N ILE A 91 1.05 4.19 4.02
CA ILE A 91 0.08 4.77 4.96
C ILE A 91 0.78 5.24 6.24
N ALA A 92 1.68 4.42 6.82
CA ALA A 92 2.42 4.80 8.02
C ALA A 92 3.27 6.07 7.79
N ASN A 93 3.93 6.18 6.64
CA ASN A 93 4.69 7.37 6.27
C ASN A 93 3.79 8.61 6.13
N ALA A 94 2.65 8.48 5.44
CA ALA A 94 1.71 9.57 5.25
C ALA A 94 1.13 10.08 6.57
N LEU A 95 0.72 9.17 7.47
CA LEU A 95 0.22 9.52 8.79
C LEU A 95 1.31 10.17 9.66
N ASN A 96 2.54 9.67 9.61
CA ASN A 96 3.66 10.24 10.33
C ASN A 96 3.98 11.67 9.87
N LEU A 97 3.93 11.96 8.57
CA LEU A 97 4.08 13.32 8.04
C LEU A 97 2.98 14.27 8.54
N LEU A 98 1.79 13.74 8.82
CA LEU A 98 0.66 14.48 9.38
C LEU A 98 0.69 14.55 10.92
N SER A 99 1.74 14.02 11.57
CA SER A 99 1.83 13.87 13.03
C SER A 99 0.68 13.05 13.64
N ILE A 100 0.14 12.10 12.88
CA ILE A 100 -0.91 11.17 13.32
C ILE A 100 -0.25 9.82 13.61
N GLN A 101 -0.48 9.28 14.80
CA GLN A 101 -0.03 7.93 15.13
C GLN A 101 -0.87 6.90 14.37
N ALA A 102 -0.21 6.07 13.56
CA ALA A 102 -0.85 4.91 12.96
C ALA A 102 -1.15 3.87 14.06
N PRO A 103 -2.36 3.28 14.09
CA PRO A 103 -2.65 2.21 15.04
C PRO A 103 -1.74 1.01 14.79
N GLU A 104 -1.30 0.37 15.87
CA GLU A 104 -0.44 -0.83 15.80
C GLU A 104 -1.12 -2.01 15.08
N VAL A 105 -2.45 -1.98 14.99
CA VAL A 105 -3.27 -2.95 14.28
C VAL A 105 -4.02 -2.24 13.16
N MET A 106 -3.66 -2.58 11.92
CA MET A 106 -4.36 -2.22 10.69
C MET A 106 -4.88 -3.48 10.00
#